data_AF-A0A5C7MZ35-F1
#
_entry.id   AF-A0A5C7MZ35-F1
#
_cell.length_a   1.000
_cell.length_b   1.000
_cell.length_c   1.000
_cell.angle_alpha   90.00
_cell.angle_beta   90.00
_cell.angle_gamma   90.00
#
_symmetry.space_group_name_H-M   'P 1'
#
loop_
_entity.id
_entity.type
_entity.pdbx_description
1 polymer ?
#
loop_
_entity_poly.entity_id
_entity_poly.type
_entity_poly.pdbx_seq_one_letter_code
_entity_poly.pdbx_strand_id
1 'polypeptide(L)' 'MPKPPRERAARALCNLDGNIPDITFQGSPMWVSYLPQVDAVLRVALGDEAWAAMVEGEKG' A
#
# COMPACT_ATOMS: atom_id res chain seq x y z
N MET A 1 -4.94 9.39 13.36
CA MET A 1 -4.72 7.93 13.30
C MET A 1 -3.48 7.64 12.46
N PRO A 2 -2.71 6.58 12.74
CA PRO A 2 -1.67 6.15 11.84
C PRO A 2 -2.28 5.76 10.48
N LYS A 3 -1.54 5.99 9.40
CA LYS A 3 -1.94 5.56 8.05
C LYS A 3 -2.15 4.03 8.01
N PRO A 4 -3.08 3.53 7.16
CA PRO A 4 -3.28 2.10 6.97
C PRO A 4 -1.98 1.34 6.63
N PRO A 5 -1.82 0.09 7.07
CA PRO A 5 -0.69 -0.76 6.71
C PRO A 5 -0.31 -0.73 5.22
N ARG A 6 -1.30 -0.82 4.32
CA ARG A 6 -1.05 -0.81 2.86
C ARG A 6 -0.42 0.50 2.39
N GLU A 7 -0.94 1.64 2.84
CA GLU A 7 -0.38 2.94 2.50
C GLU A 7 1.04 3.09 3.06
N ARG A 8 1.30 2.68 4.31
CA ARG A 8 2.64 2.76 4.89
C ARG A 8 3.66 1.94 4.12
N ALA A 9 3.31 0.71 3.73
CA ALA A 9 4.16 -0.16 2.93
C ALA A 9 4.40 0.41 1.53
N ALA A 10 3.37 0.94 0.88
CA ALA A 10 3.48 1.53 -0.45
C ALA A 10 4.36 2.79 -0.45
N ARG A 11 4.24 3.63 0.58
CA ARG A 11 5.13 4.79 0.78
C ARG A 11 6.57 4.38 1.04
N ALA A 12 6.80 3.30 1.79
CA ALA A 12 8.15 2.77 2.01
C ALA A 12 8.79 2.28 0.70
N LEU A 13 8.03 1.57 -0.15
CA LEU A 13 8.50 1.10 -1.45
C LEU A 13 8.74 2.27 -2.43
N CYS A 14 7.84 3.25 -2.44
CA CYS A 14 8.03 4.48 -3.21
C CYS A 14 9.33 5.21 -2.82
N ASN A 15 9.60 5.34 -1.52
CA ASN A 15 10.85 5.94 -1.03
C ASN A 15 12.08 5.09 -1.38
N LEU A 16 11.98 3.76 -1.33
CA LEU A 16 13.06 2.85 -1.71
C LEU A 16 13.49 3.07 -3.16
N ASP A 17 12.53 3.31 -4.05
CA ASP A 17 12.76 3.60 -5.47
C ASP A 17 13.19 5.06 -5.74
N GLY A 18 13.32 5.89 -4.69
CA GLY A 18 13.72 7.30 -4.82
C GLY A 18 12.59 8.23 -5.30
N ASN A 19 11.33 7.76 -5.28
CA ASN A 19 10.17 8.54 -5.68
C ASN A 19 9.54 9.28 -4.48
N ILE A 20 8.99 10.48 -4.71
CA ILE A 20 8.28 11.27 -3.69
C ILE A 20 6.86 10.72 -3.54
N PRO A 21 6.43 10.19 -2.37
CA PRO A 21 5.15 9.50 -2.25
C PRO A 21 3.91 10.35 -2.55
N ASP A 22 3.95 11.63 -2.20
CA ASP A 22 2.81 12.55 -2.31
C ASP A 22 2.79 13.37 -3.61
N ILE A 23 3.74 13.16 -4.54
CA ILE A 23 3.65 13.81 -5.86
C ILE A 23 2.48 13.21 -6.65
N THR A 24 1.75 14.06 -7.38
CA THR A 24 0.67 13.60 -8.25
C THR A 24 1.24 12.86 -9.46
N PHE A 25 0.83 11.62 -9.65
CA PHE A 25 1.12 10.78 -10.80
C PHE A 25 -0.18 10.11 -11.28
N GLN A 26 -0.54 10.29 -12.54
CA GLN A 26 -1.79 9.79 -13.13
C GLN A 26 -3.06 10.18 -12.32
N GLY A 27 -3.07 11.39 -11.75
CA GLY A 27 -4.22 11.90 -10.99
C GLY A 27 -4.35 11.38 -9.56
N SER A 28 -3.38 10.59 -9.06
CA SER A 28 -3.31 10.11 -7.67
C SER A 28 -1.93 10.36 -7.07
N PRO A 29 -1.75 10.30 -5.74
CA PRO A 29 -0.42 10.29 -5.14
C PRO A 29 0.41 9.10 -5.66
N MET A 30 1.69 9.33 -5.94
CA MET A 30 2.62 8.34 -6.49
C MET A 30 2.65 7.01 -5.71
N TRP A 31 2.50 7.06 -4.38
CA TRP A 31 2.49 5.84 -3.57
C TRP A 31 1.37 4.87 -3.98
N VAL A 32 0.25 5.34 -4.54
CA VAL A 32 -0.87 4.48 -4.96
C VAL A 32 -0.43 3.50 -6.06
N SER A 33 0.51 3.89 -6.92
CA SER A 33 1.06 3.03 -7.98
C SER A 33 1.86 1.83 -7.45
N TYR A 34 2.18 1.81 -6.15
CA TYR A 34 2.91 0.74 -5.47
C TYR A 34 1.99 -0.25 -4.73
N LEU A 35 0.69 0.02 -4.67
CA LEU A 35 -0.27 -0.88 -4.04
C LEU A 35 -0.26 -2.30 -4.63
N PRO A 36 -0.15 -2.52 -5.96
CA PRO A 36 -0.13 -3.88 -6.50
C PRO A 36 1.01 -4.76 -5.96
N GLN A 37 2.21 -4.19 -5.81
CA GLN A 37 3.38 -4.89 -5.27
C GLN A 37 3.19 -5.19 -3.78
N VAL A 38 2.67 -4.21 -3.03
CA VAL A 38 2.36 -4.36 -1.61
C VAL A 38 1.30 -5.44 -1.40
N ASP A 39 0.22 -5.42 -2.18
CA ASP A 39 -0.88 -6.37 -2.10
C ASP A 39 -0.39 -7.79 -2.42
N ALA A 40 0.48 -7.95 -3.43
CA ALA A 40 1.08 -9.24 -3.76
C ALA A 40 1.91 -9.83 -2.61
N VAL A 41 2.76 -9.01 -1.98
CA VAL A 41 3.59 -9.45 -0.84
C VAL A 41 2.73 -9.75 0.38
N LEU A 42 1.80 -8.87 0.74
CA LEU A 42 0.98 -9.03 1.93
C LEU A 42 0.02 -10.21 1.81
N ARG A 43 -0.54 -10.46 0.62
CA ARG A 43 -1.37 -11.64 0.38
C ARG A 43 -0.61 -12.95 0.64
N VAL A 44 0.63 -13.05 0.16
CA VAL A 44 1.47 -14.25 0.38
C VAL A 44 1.92 -14.35 1.84
N ALA A 45 2.34 -13.24 2.45
CA ALA A 45 2.88 -13.23 3.81
C ALA A 45 1.83 -13.50 4.90
N LEU A 46 0.60 -13.02 4.69
CA LEU A 46 -0.50 -13.16 5.66
C LEU A 46 -1.41 -14.36 5.37
N GLY A 47 -1.46 -14.82 4.12
CA GLY A 47 -2.49 -15.72 3.65
C GLY A 47 -3.80 -14.98 3.32
N ASP A 48 -4.63 -15.61 2.47
CA ASP A 48 -5.80 -14.96 1.85
C ASP A 48 -6.85 -14.46 2.86
N GLU A 49 -7.08 -15.19 3.95
CA GLU A 49 -8.08 -14.82 4.98
C GLU A 49 -7.66 -13.57 5.76
N ALA A 50 -6.44 -13.58 6.31
CA ALA A 50 -5.93 -12.44 7.07
C ALA A 50 -5.71 -11.20 6.19
N TRP A 51 -5.31 -11.41 4.94
CA TRP A 51 -5.24 -10.36 3.92
C TRP A 51 -6.61 -9.70 3.69
N ALA A 52 -7.65 -10.51 3.45
CA ALA A 52 -9.01 -10.00 3.21
C ALA A 52 -9.56 -9.23 4.42
N ALA A 53 -9.36 -9.75 5.64
CA ALA A 53 -9.77 -9.07 6.87
C ALA A 53 -9.09 -7.70 7.04
N MET A 54 -7.80 -7.61 6.72
CA MET A 54 -7.07 -6.34 6.75
C MET A 54 -7.61 -5.35 5.72
N VAL A 55 -7.79 -5.76 4.45
CA VAL A 55 -8.32 -4.88 3.41
C VAL A 55 -9.71 -4.37 3.75
N GLU A 56 -10.56 -5.19 4.35
CA GLU A 56 -11.89 -4.77 4.78
C GLU A 56 -11.83 -3.75 5.93
N GLY A 57 -10.94 -3.98 6.90
CA GLY A 57 -10.71 -3.04 8.00
C GLY A 57 -10.15 -1.68 7.57
N GLU A 58 -9.53 -1.58 6.40
CA GLU A 58 -9.02 -0.32 5.83
C GLU A 58 -10.08 0.47 5.01
N LYS A 59 -11.24 -0.12 4.71
CA LYS A 59 -12.33 0.56 3.98
C LYS A 59 -13.27 1.37 4.88
N GLY A 60 -13.19 1.20 6.20
CA GLY A 60 -13.98 1.92 7.21
C GLY A 60 -13.26 3.14 7.75
#